data_AF-A0A7S1CLK8-F1
#
_entry.id   AF-A0A7S1CLK8-F1
#
_cell.length_a   1.000
_cell.length_b   1.000
_cell.length_c   1.000
_cell.angle_alpha   90.00
_cell.angle_beta   90.00
_cell.angle_gamma   90.00
#
_symmetry.space_group_name_H-M   'P 1'
#
loop_
_entity.id
_entity.type
_entity.pdbx_description
1 polymer ?
#
loop_
_entity_poly.entity_id
_entity_poly.type
_entity_poly.pdbx_seq_one_letter_code
_entity_poly.pdbx_strand_id
1 'polypeptide(L)'
;HCYAVAVVADSGALSPADVVAGVVGSPLAAVGAAVPTVETTVTLVLTSLPADSALAVYVACTDAAEPANVQLVATVVTVTTPELSTPDVTAPSFVGSTPIISSTTSSAVVVSVVLDEPGVCHAVALLRGADAPTVADIISGALTAAGALGTGNVVIEDDSAMSITLSSLPASTDVSIFIACTDAATPPNVQLAPVERLVSTAADVTPPTFEPGFPAINVVE
;
A
#
# COMPACT_ATOMS: atom_id res chain seq x y z
N HIS A 1 -15.18 30.39 29.62
CA HIS A 1 -15.09 28.98 29.18
C HIS A 1 -15.80 28.85 27.85
N CYS A 2 -15.25 28.12 26.88
CA CYS A 2 -15.87 27.87 25.59
C CYS A 2 -16.10 26.37 25.42
N TYR A 3 -17.22 26.00 24.82
CA TYR A 3 -17.68 24.64 24.64
C TYR A 3 -18.05 24.43 23.17
N ALA A 4 -17.77 23.23 22.65
CA ALA A 4 -18.16 22.79 21.32
C ALA A 4 -18.95 21.49 21.42
N VAL A 5 -20.05 21.40 20.69
CA VAL A 5 -20.89 20.20 20.56
C VAL A 5 -21.10 19.90 19.08
N ALA A 6 -20.76 18.69 18.64
CA ALA A 6 -21.06 18.21 17.30
C ALA A 6 -22.31 17.34 17.31
N VAL A 7 -23.21 17.58 16.35
CA VAL A 7 -24.42 16.80 16.09
C VAL A 7 -24.53 16.51 14.60
N VAL A 8 -25.20 15.43 14.22
CA VAL A 8 -25.51 15.16 12.81
C VAL A 8 -26.38 16.29 12.25
N ALA A 9 -26.08 16.75 11.03
CA ALA A 9 -26.83 17.82 10.36
C ALA A 9 -28.34 17.52 10.37
N ASP A 10 -29.15 18.57 10.51
CA ASP A 10 -30.61 18.53 10.64
C ASP A 10 -31.20 18.05 11.98
N SER A 11 -30.39 17.87 13.02
CA SER A 11 -30.87 17.54 14.39
C SER A 11 -31.62 18.68 15.12
N GLY A 12 -31.84 19.82 14.45
CA GLY A 12 -32.40 21.05 15.05
C GLY A 12 -31.33 21.95 15.68
N ALA A 13 -31.62 23.26 15.74
CA ALA A 13 -30.69 24.25 16.27
C ALA A 13 -30.53 24.14 17.79
N LEU A 14 -29.28 24.11 18.27
CA LEU A 14 -28.96 24.10 19.70
C LEU A 14 -28.94 25.52 20.27
N SER A 15 -29.47 25.67 21.49
CA SER A 15 -29.31 26.91 22.24
C SER A 15 -27.91 27.00 22.87
N PRO A 16 -27.41 28.21 23.17
CA PRO A 16 -26.14 28.37 23.90
C PRO A 16 -26.12 27.63 25.25
N ALA A 17 -27.26 27.52 25.92
CA ALA A 17 -27.38 26.78 27.18
C ALA A 17 -27.17 25.28 26.97
N ASP A 18 -27.68 24.70 25.88
CA ASP A 18 -27.49 23.29 25.54
C ASP A 18 -26.01 22.99 25.23
N VAL A 19 -25.34 23.88 24.50
CA VAL A 19 -23.92 23.77 24.15
C VAL A 19 -23.03 23.83 25.39
N VAL A 20 -23.30 24.75 26.32
CA VAL A 20 -22.56 24.88 27.58
C VAL A 20 -22.84 23.71 28.53
N ALA A 21 -24.06 23.18 28.53
CA ALA A 21 -24.41 22.00 29.32
C ALA A 21 -23.73 20.72 28.81
N GLY A 22 -23.29 20.70 27.54
CA GLY A 22 -22.73 19.50 26.90
C GLY A 22 -23.75 18.36 26.77
N VAL A 23 -25.04 18.66 26.90
CA VAL A 23 -26.15 17.70 26.83
C VAL A 23 -26.98 18.02 25.61
N VAL A 24 -27.01 17.09 24.66
CA VAL A 24 -27.96 17.11 23.55
C VAL A 24 -28.49 15.71 23.32
N GLY A 25 -29.77 15.64 22.92
CA GLY A 25 -30.41 14.41 22.50
C GLY A 25 -29.62 13.71 21.40
N SER A 26 -29.82 12.40 21.29
CA SER A 26 -29.04 11.51 20.43
C SER A 26 -29.12 11.85 18.92
N PRO A 27 -28.04 11.64 18.15
CA PRO A 27 -26.71 11.21 18.62
C PRO A 27 -25.78 12.42 18.74
N LEU A 28 -25.44 12.76 19.98
CA LEU A 28 -24.26 13.57 20.30
C LEU A 28 -23.02 12.92 19.66
N ALA A 29 -22.32 13.64 18.79
CA ALA A 29 -21.14 13.13 18.09
C ALA A 29 -19.84 13.36 18.88
N ALA A 30 -19.68 14.53 19.53
CA ALA A 30 -18.54 14.84 20.39
C ALA A 30 -18.76 16.13 21.21
N VAL A 31 -18.05 16.26 22.34
CA VAL A 31 -17.98 17.49 23.15
C VAL A 31 -16.52 17.89 23.36
N GLY A 32 -16.23 19.19 23.29
CA GLY A 32 -14.93 19.77 23.63
C GLY A 32 -15.12 21.02 24.48
N ALA A 33 -14.16 21.31 25.36
CA ALA A 33 -14.17 22.53 26.17
C ALA A 33 -12.77 23.10 26.32
N ALA A 34 -12.67 24.43 26.35
CA ALA A 34 -11.42 25.12 26.58
C ALA A 34 -11.62 26.46 27.28
N VAL A 35 -10.58 26.98 27.93
CA VAL A 35 -10.59 28.27 28.59
C VAL A 35 -9.64 29.21 27.86
N PRO A 36 -10.15 30.09 26.97
CA PRO A 36 -9.30 31.07 26.32
C PRO A 36 -8.84 32.12 27.34
N THR A 37 -7.60 32.58 27.19
CA THR A 37 -7.14 33.85 27.80
C THR A 37 -7.44 35.00 26.85
N VAL A 38 -7.46 36.24 27.36
CA VAL A 38 -7.81 37.44 26.57
C VAL A 38 -6.94 37.53 25.30
N GLU A 39 -7.58 37.81 24.16
CA GLU A 39 -6.93 37.94 22.84
C GLU A 39 -6.10 36.73 22.40
N THR A 40 -6.40 35.52 22.90
CA THR A 40 -5.74 34.28 22.46
C THR A 40 -6.66 33.38 21.65
N THR A 41 -6.05 32.66 20.72
CA THR A 41 -6.71 31.57 20.00
C THR A 41 -6.61 30.30 20.83
N VAL A 42 -7.74 29.63 21.04
CA VAL A 42 -7.79 28.31 21.68
C VAL A 42 -8.37 27.28 20.71
N THR A 43 -7.85 26.06 20.74
CA THR A 43 -8.34 24.95 19.91
C THR A 43 -9.26 24.07 20.74
N LEU A 44 -10.46 23.78 20.21
CA LEU A 44 -11.38 22.80 20.78
C LEU A 44 -11.24 21.50 19.97
N VAL A 45 -10.86 20.41 20.63
CA VAL A 45 -10.67 19.10 20.00
C VAL A 45 -11.93 18.26 20.19
N LEU A 46 -12.46 17.72 19.09
CA LEU A 46 -13.58 16.80 19.07
C LEU A 46 -13.08 15.44 18.54
N THR A 47 -13.28 14.38 19.29
CA THR A 47 -12.86 13.02 18.95
C THR A 47 -14.05 12.10 18.76
N SER A 48 -13.85 10.92 18.15
CA SER A 48 -14.91 9.91 17.98
C SER A 48 -16.11 10.36 17.14
N LEU A 49 -15.87 11.29 16.21
CA LEU A 49 -16.89 11.72 15.24
C LEU A 49 -17.27 10.56 14.31
N PRO A 50 -18.55 10.44 13.91
CA PRO A 50 -18.97 9.46 12.92
C PRO A 50 -18.31 9.79 11.56
N ALA A 51 -17.92 8.75 10.82
CA ALA A 51 -17.42 8.90 9.45
C ALA A 51 -18.56 9.17 8.46
N ASP A 52 -18.22 9.70 7.28
CA ASP A 52 -19.15 10.06 6.20
C ASP A 52 -20.43 10.78 6.68
N SER A 53 -20.26 11.76 7.57
CA SER A 53 -21.39 12.41 8.20
C SER A 53 -21.26 13.91 8.07
N ALA A 54 -22.31 14.54 7.54
CA ALA A 54 -22.48 15.97 7.69
C ALA A 54 -22.80 16.28 9.16
N LEU A 55 -21.96 17.07 9.81
CA LEU A 55 -22.09 17.48 11.20
C LEU A 55 -22.28 18.99 11.28
N ALA A 56 -23.12 19.43 12.21
CA ALA A 56 -23.19 20.81 12.69
C ALA A 56 -22.44 20.90 14.03
N VAL A 57 -21.39 21.71 14.06
CA VAL A 57 -20.58 21.98 15.27
C VAL A 57 -21.01 23.32 15.85
N TYR A 58 -21.64 23.27 17.02
CA TYR A 58 -22.07 24.44 17.76
C TYR A 58 -21.03 24.84 18.80
N VAL A 59 -20.68 26.13 18.84
CA VAL A 59 -19.72 26.69 19.79
C VAL A 59 -20.38 27.82 20.58
N ALA A 60 -20.29 27.74 21.90
CA ALA A 60 -20.78 28.78 22.82
C ALA A 60 -19.80 28.97 23.97
N CYS A 61 -19.68 30.21 24.45
CA CYS A 61 -18.84 30.54 25.59
C CYS A 61 -19.64 31.18 26.73
N THR A 62 -19.11 30.99 27.94
CA THR A 62 -19.50 31.69 29.16
C THR A 62 -18.36 32.54 29.67
N ASP A 63 -18.67 33.66 30.33
CA ASP A 63 -17.66 34.43 31.05
C ASP A 63 -17.41 33.87 32.47
N ALA A 64 -16.54 34.55 33.22
CA ALA A 64 -16.19 34.17 34.59
C ALA A 64 -16.90 35.03 35.65
N ALA A 65 -17.99 35.72 35.28
CA ALA A 65 -18.79 36.51 36.22
C ALA A 65 -19.60 35.59 37.16
N GLU A 66 -20.11 36.15 38.26
CA GLU A 66 -21.04 35.45 39.16
C GLU A 66 -22.34 36.27 39.32
N PRO A 67 -23.48 35.79 38.78
CA PRO A 67 -23.64 34.55 38.01
C PRO A 67 -23.00 34.63 36.61
N ALA A 68 -22.48 33.51 36.12
CA ALA A 68 -21.86 33.43 34.80
C ALA A 68 -22.87 33.78 33.70
N ASN A 69 -22.49 34.64 32.76
CA ASN A 69 -23.31 34.92 31.58
C ASN A 69 -22.88 34.02 30.40
N VAL A 70 -23.87 33.58 29.63
CA VAL A 70 -23.68 32.77 28.42
C VAL A 70 -23.89 33.66 27.21
N GLN A 71 -23.13 33.43 26.14
CA GLN A 71 -23.38 34.09 24.85
C GLN A 71 -24.84 33.94 24.42
N LEU A 72 -25.40 35.01 23.83
CA LEU A 72 -26.80 35.06 23.43
C LEU A 72 -27.13 34.12 22.25
N VAL A 73 -26.12 33.79 21.44
CA VAL A 73 -26.25 32.94 20.25
C VAL A 73 -25.01 32.03 20.16
N ALA A 74 -25.23 30.76 19.82
CA ALA A 74 -24.16 29.81 19.54
C ALA A 74 -23.73 29.96 18.08
N THR A 75 -22.43 29.91 17.83
CA THR A 75 -21.91 29.89 16.45
C THR A 75 -21.97 28.47 15.92
N VAL A 76 -22.52 28.26 14.73
CA VAL A 76 -22.57 26.95 14.08
C VAL A 76 -21.61 26.90 12.89
N VAL A 77 -20.87 25.81 12.78
CA VAL A 77 -20.01 25.50 11.65
C VAL A 77 -20.39 24.13 11.12
N THR A 78 -20.63 23.99 9.82
CA THR A 78 -20.89 22.69 9.19
C THR A 78 -19.58 22.06 8.74
N VAL A 79 -19.42 20.77 9.02
CA VAL A 79 -18.26 19.97 8.60
C VAL A 79 -18.76 18.63 8.10
N THR A 80 -18.22 18.15 6.98
CA THR A 80 -18.44 16.77 6.53
C THR A 80 -17.21 15.96 6.93
N THR A 81 -17.40 14.92 7.74
CA THR A 81 -16.32 13.98 8.04
C THR A 81 -16.06 13.10 6.81
N PRO A 82 -14.80 12.75 6.52
CA PRO A 82 -14.50 11.85 5.41
C PRO A 82 -15.06 10.45 5.67
N GLU A 83 -15.27 9.71 4.60
CA GLU A 83 -15.51 8.26 4.61
C GLU A 83 -14.40 7.53 5.37
N LEU A 84 -14.78 6.50 6.14
CA LEU A 84 -13.81 5.60 6.76
C LEU A 84 -13.39 4.57 5.72
N SER A 85 -12.24 4.75 5.09
CA SER A 85 -11.65 3.70 4.25
C SER A 85 -11.35 2.48 5.13
N THR A 86 -12.00 1.35 4.85
CA THR A 86 -11.59 0.08 5.46
C THR A 86 -10.16 -0.22 5.02
N PRO A 87 -9.25 -0.64 5.92
CA PRO A 87 -7.94 -1.11 5.53
C PRO A 87 -8.08 -2.24 4.51
N ASP A 88 -7.24 -2.21 3.48
CA ASP A 88 -7.11 -3.32 2.56
C ASP A 88 -6.54 -4.54 3.30
N VAL A 89 -7.17 -5.69 3.12
CA VAL A 89 -6.83 -6.96 3.77
C VAL A 89 -6.72 -8.11 2.78
N THR A 90 -6.86 -7.84 1.49
CA THR A 90 -6.73 -8.85 0.44
C THR A 90 -5.34 -8.77 -0.17
N ALA A 91 -4.79 -9.93 -0.53
CA ALA A 91 -3.54 -9.99 -1.28
C ALA A 91 -3.85 -10.11 -2.78
N PRO A 92 -2.97 -9.59 -3.64
CA PRO A 92 -3.25 -9.56 -5.07
C PRO A 92 -3.30 -10.97 -5.65
N SER A 93 -4.28 -11.23 -6.49
CA SER A 93 -4.48 -12.51 -7.18
C SER A 93 -4.13 -12.41 -8.66
N PHE A 94 -3.60 -13.50 -9.20
CA PHE A 94 -3.31 -13.55 -10.64
C PHE A 94 -4.59 -13.61 -11.46
N VAL A 95 -4.65 -12.83 -12.53
CA VAL A 95 -5.81 -12.81 -13.44
C VAL A 95 -5.59 -13.77 -14.60
N GLY A 96 -6.67 -14.47 -14.96
CA GLY A 96 -6.69 -15.37 -16.12
C GLY A 96 -5.74 -16.55 -15.97
N SER A 97 -4.90 -16.77 -16.97
CA SER A 97 -3.91 -17.86 -16.98
C SER A 97 -2.52 -17.43 -16.48
N THR A 98 -2.37 -16.19 -16.01
CA THR A 98 -1.07 -15.68 -15.54
C THR A 98 -0.71 -16.24 -14.16
N PRO A 99 0.58 -16.29 -13.77
CA PRO A 99 1.79 -15.99 -14.57
C PRO A 99 1.96 -16.97 -15.74
N ILE A 100 2.56 -16.53 -16.86
CA ILE A 100 2.95 -17.40 -17.99
C ILE A 100 4.37 -17.07 -18.47
N ILE A 101 5.09 -18.06 -19.00
CA ILE A 101 6.36 -17.79 -19.69
C ILE A 101 6.04 -17.19 -21.06
N SER A 102 6.47 -15.95 -21.30
CA SER A 102 6.22 -15.25 -22.57
C SER A 102 7.38 -15.36 -23.55
N SER A 103 8.62 -15.50 -23.06
CA SER A 103 9.79 -15.76 -23.90
C SER A 103 10.94 -16.42 -23.14
N THR A 104 11.80 -17.09 -23.89
CA THR A 104 12.98 -17.81 -23.39
C THR A 104 14.13 -17.65 -24.38
N THR A 105 15.32 -17.33 -23.87
CA THR A 105 16.57 -17.32 -24.64
C THR A 105 17.59 -18.27 -24.00
N SER A 106 18.83 -18.27 -24.48
CA SER A 106 19.92 -19.04 -23.86
C SER A 106 20.35 -18.48 -22.50
N SER A 107 19.98 -17.25 -22.17
CA SER A 107 20.42 -16.57 -20.95
C SER A 107 19.34 -15.81 -20.20
N ALA A 108 18.09 -15.84 -20.67
CA ALA A 108 16.99 -15.15 -20.02
C ALA A 108 15.65 -15.88 -20.17
N VAL A 109 14.78 -15.64 -19.21
CA VAL A 109 13.37 -16.05 -19.20
C VAL A 109 12.52 -14.81 -18.89
N VAL A 110 11.45 -14.59 -19.65
CA VAL A 110 10.48 -13.53 -19.39
C VAL A 110 9.16 -14.15 -18.96
N VAL A 111 8.62 -13.67 -17.84
CA VAL A 111 7.33 -14.08 -17.27
C VAL A 111 6.35 -12.93 -17.41
N SER A 112 5.18 -13.18 -17.99
CA SER A 112 4.07 -12.22 -18.02
C SER A 112 3.11 -12.47 -16.85
N VAL A 113 2.73 -11.40 -16.17
CA VAL A 113 1.89 -11.36 -14.97
C VAL A 113 0.79 -10.31 -15.11
N VAL A 114 -0.40 -10.59 -14.60
CA VAL A 114 -1.53 -9.65 -14.44
C VAL A 114 -2.12 -9.86 -13.05
N LEU A 115 -2.46 -8.77 -12.35
CA LEU A 115 -3.10 -8.81 -11.03
C LEU A 115 -4.50 -8.20 -11.07
N ASP A 116 -5.35 -8.59 -10.12
CA ASP A 116 -6.70 -8.03 -9.94
C ASP A 116 -6.71 -6.74 -9.11
N GLU A 117 -5.58 -6.42 -8.48
CA GLU A 117 -5.31 -5.16 -7.78
C GLU A 117 -3.83 -4.77 -7.91
N PRO A 118 -3.47 -3.49 -7.65
CA PRO A 118 -2.10 -3.04 -7.73
C PRO A 118 -1.18 -3.80 -6.77
N GLY A 119 0.01 -4.16 -7.24
CA GLY A 119 0.97 -4.89 -6.43
C GLY A 119 2.35 -4.99 -7.04
N VAL A 120 3.26 -5.61 -6.29
CA VAL A 120 4.63 -5.90 -6.71
C VAL A 120 4.79 -7.41 -6.78
N CYS A 121 5.16 -7.92 -7.95
CA CYS A 121 5.48 -9.33 -8.15
C CYS A 121 6.99 -9.52 -8.22
N HIS A 122 7.47 -10.56 -7.52
CA HIS A 122 8.85 -10.98 -7.47
C HIS A 122 8.96 -12.39 -8.05
N ALA A 123 10.02 -12.66 -8.80
CA ALA A 123 10.32 -13.96 -9.37
C ALA A 123 11.75 -14.39 -9.08
N VAL A 124 11.94 -15.68 -8.87
CA VAL A 124 13.24 -16.33 -8.68
C VAL A 124 13.32 -17.58 -9.56
N ALA A 125 14.46 -17.80 -10.20
CA ALA A 125 14.78 -19.02 -10.92
C ALA A 125 15.64 -19.93 -10.04
N LEU A 126 15.22 -21.18 -9.89
CA LEU A 126 16.00 -22.25 -9.25
C LEU A 126 16.20 -23.41 -10.24
N LEU A 127 17.18 -24.27 -9.99
CA LEU A 127 17.29 -25.53 -10.72
C LEU A 127 16.00 -26.34 -10.55
N ARG A 128 15.55 -26.99 -11.62
CA ARG A 128 14.34 -27.81 -11.57
C ARG A 128 14.45 -28.87 -10.47
N GLY A 129 13.41 -28.97 -9.64
CA GLY A 129 13.33 -29.92 -8.53
C GLY A 129 14.01 -29.44 -7.24
N ALA A 130 14.53 -28.21 -7.19
CA ALA A 130 14.89 -27.58 -5.92
C ALA A 130 13.67 -27.39 -5.02
N ASP A 131 13.89 -27.33 -3.70
CA ASP A 131 12.83 -27.06 -2.75
C ASP A 131 12.19 -25.69 -3.03
N ALA A 132 10.85 -25.65 -2.98
CA ALA A 132 10.11 -24.42 -3.22
C ALA A 132 10.43 -23.39 -2.13
N PRO A 133 10.84 -22.17 -2.49
CA PRO A 133 11.11 -21.12 -1.51
C PRO A 133 9.82 -20.60 -0.87
N THR A 134 9.92 -19.97 0.29
CA THR A 134 8.76 -19.32 0.90
C THR A 134 8.45 -17.99 0.19
N VAL A 135 7.21 -17.52 0.29
CA VAL A 135 6.81 -16.19 -0.23
C VAL A 135 7.67 -15.08 0.38
N ALA A 136 7.99 -15.18 1.68
CA ALA A 136 8.86 -14.23 2.36
C ALA A 136 10.28 -14.22 1.76
N ASP A 137 10.84 -15.38 1.43
CA ASP A 137 12.17 -15.47 0.81
C ASP A 137 12.19 -14.84 -0.59
N ILE A 138 11.12 -15.03 -1.36
CA ILE A 138 10.97 -14.45 -2.71
C ILE A 138 10.85 -12.92 -2.62
N ILE A 139 9.96 -12.40 -1.78
CA ILE A 139 9.69 -10.95 -1.66
C ILE A 139 10.89 -10.21 -1.07
N SER A 140 11.57 -10.79 -0.07
CA SER A 140 12.76 -10.18 0.54
C SER A 140 14.00 -10.21 -0.34
N GLY A 141 14.00 -11.02 -1.42
CA GLY A 141 15.18 -11.23 -2.27
C GLY A 141 16.30 -12.03 -1.60
N ALA A 142 16.05 -12.63 -0.43
CA ALA A 142 17.03 -13.40 0.34
C ALA A 142 17.58 -14.63 -0.42
N LEU A 143 16.88 -15.07 -1.47
CA LEU A 143 17.24 -16.25 -2.26
C LEU A 143 18.49 -16.09 -3.13
N THR A 144 18.98 -14.86 -3.33
CA THR A 144 20.28 -14.63 -4.00
C THR A 144 21.44 -15.30 -3.25
N ALA A 145 21.31 -15.54 -1.95
CA ALA A 145 22.27 -16.27 -1.14
C ALA A 145 22.05 -17.80 -1.08
N ALA A 146 20.94 -18.31 -1.61
CA ALA A 146 20.48 -19.69 -1.44
C ALA A 146 20.45 -20.54 -2.74
N GLY A 147 21.17 -20.12 -3.78
CA GLY A 147 21.26 -20.88 -5.04
C GLY A 147 20.26 -20.45 -6.13
N ALA A 148 19.69 -19.23 -6.02
CA ALA A 148 19.00 -18.60 -7.14
C ALA A 148 19.92 -18.47 -8.36
N LEU A 149 19.43 -18.90 -9.52
CA LEU A 149 20.10 -18.72 -10.81
C LEU A 149 19.84 -17.33 -11.39
N GLY A 150 18.73 -16.70 -10.99
CA GLY A 150 18.34 -15.36 -11.41
C GLY A 150 17.11 -14.89 -10.64
N THR A 151 16.92 -13.58 -10.58
CA THR A 151 15.78 -12.93 -9.94
C THR A 151 15.27 -11.77 -10.78
N GLY A 152 14.02 -11.40 -10.60
CA GLY A 152 13.45 -10.18 -11.17
C GLY A 152 12.21 -9.76 -10.41
N ASN A 153 11.77 -8.51 -10.60
CA ASN A 153 10.53 -8.01 -10.03
C ASN A 153 9.87 -7.01 -10.99
N VAL A 154 8.58 -6.76 -10.78
CA VAL A 154 7.81 -5.75 -11.51
C VAL A 154 6.73 -5.16 -10.63
N VAL A 155 6.47 -3.87 -10.79
CA VAL A 155 5.33 -3.17 -10.19
C VAL A 155 4.18 -3.17 -11.20
N ILE A 156 2.98 -3.46 -10.72
CA ILE A 156 1.74 -3.52 -11.49
C ILE A 156 0.80 -2.50 -10.85
N GLU A 157 0.47 -1.44 -11.57
CA GLU A 157 -0.37 -0.34 -11.06
C GLU A 157 -1.84 -0.49 -11.44
N ASP A 158 -2.14 -1.35 -12.42
CA ASP A 158 -3.47 -1.63 -12.95
C ASP A 158 -3.59 -3.08 -13.45
N ASP A 159 -4.72 -3.44 -14.06
CA ASP A 159 -5.00 -4.79 -14.58
C ASP A 159 -4.29 -5.11 -15.91
N SER A 160 -3.23 -4.38 -16.25
CA SER A 160 -2.41 -4.63 -17.46
C SER A 160 -1.40 -5.75 -17.27
N ALA A 161 -1.11 -6.44 -18.38
CA ALA A 161 -0.04 -7.43 -18.42
C ALA A 161 1.34 -6.78 -18.36
N MET A 162 2.09 -7.12 -17.31
CA MET A 162 3.47 -6.68 -17.11
C MET A 162 4.43 -7.87 -17.21
N SER A 163 5.72 -7.58 -17.41
CA SER A 163 6.76 -8.60 -17.60
C SER A 163 7.84 -8.53 -16.54
N ILE A 164 8.22 -9.70 -16.01
CA ILE A 164 9.40 -9.91 -15.18
C ILE A 164 10.45 -10.60 -16.03
N THR A 165 11.65 -10.02 -16.14
CA THR A 165 12.78 -10.62 -16.85
C THR A 165 13.78 -11.17 -15.85
N LEU A 166 14.07 -12.46 -15.95
CA LEU A 166 15.17 -13.12 -15.23
C LEU A 166 16.31 -13.34 -16.22
N SER A 167 17.43 -12.63 -16.00
CA SER A 167 18.60 -12.62 -16.89
C SER A 167 19.78 -13.41 -16.30
N SER A 168 20.84 -13.57 -17.11
CA SER A 168 22.09 -14.24 -16.73
C SER A 168 21.92 -15.71 -16.32
N LEU A 169 20.87 -16.36 -16.83
CA LEU A 169 20.61 -17.77 -16.60
C LEU A 169 21.59 -18.64 -17.39
N PRO A 170 21.97 -19.82 -16.89
CA PRO A 170 22.76 -20.78 -17.65
C PRO A 170 21.96 -21.33 -18.83
N ALA A 171 22.62 -21.50 -19.99
CA ALA A 171 22.01 -22.07 -21.20
C ALA A 171 21.72 -23.57 -21.05
N SER A 172 20.81 -24.11 -21.88
CA SER A 172 20.41 -25.52 -21.88
C SER A 172 20.09 -26.09 -20.48
N THR A 173 19.48 -25.28 -19.62
CA THR A 173 19.24 -25.60 -18.21
C THR A 173 17.76 -25.64 -17.90
N ASP A 174 17.33 -26.71 -17.26
CA ASP A 174 15.98 -26.86 -16.71
C ASP A 174 15.85 -26.07 -15.41
N VAL A 175 14.92 -25.11 -15.39
CA VAL A 175 14.67 -24.24 -14.24
C VAL A 175 13.19 -24.25 -13.83
N SER A 176 12.98 -24.02 -12.53
CA SER A 176 11.69 -23.71 -11.92
C SER A 176 11.67 -22.22 -11.58
N ILE A 177 10.71 -21.48 -12.13
CA ILE A 177 10.49 -20.07 -11.81
C ILE A 177 9.38 -19.99 -10.76
N PHE A 178 9.70 -19.47 -9.58
CA PHE A 178 8.73 -19.22 -8.51
C PHE A 178 8.39 -17.74 -8.48
N ILE A 179 7.08 -17.43 -8.49
CA ILE A 179 6.56 -16.06 -8.51
C ILE A 179 5.65 -15.87 -7.30
N ALA A 180 5.82 -14.75 -6.58
CA ALA A 180 4.91 -14.32 -5.53
C ALA A 180 4.74 -12.80 -5.56
N CYS A 181 3.57 -12.32 -5.17
CA CYS A 181 3.22 -10.90 -5.19
C CYS A 181 2.71 -10.40 -3.83
N THR A 182 2.80 -9.09 -3.64
CA THR A 182 2.34 -8.35 -2.47
C THR A 182 1.71 -7.04 -2.91
N ASP A 183 0.80 -6.49 -2.13
CA ASP A 183 0.26 -5.14 -2.36
C ASP A 183 1.07 -4.06 -1.60
N ALA A 184 0.52 -2.84 -1.56
CA ALA A 184 1.06 -1.69 -0.84
C ALA A 184 0.35 -1.42 0.51
N ALA A 185 -0.44 -2.36 1.04
CA ALA A 185 -1.05 -2.22 2.35
C ALA A 185 0.03 -2.10 3.46
N THR A 186 -0.36 -1.64 4.65
CA THR A 186 0.57 -1.50 5.78
C THR A 186 -0.01 -2.18 7.03
N PRO A 187 0.47 -3.38 7.41
CA PRO A 187 1.50 -4.18 6.71
C PRO A 187 1.03 -4.71 5.34
N PRO A 188 1.95 -5.04 4.40
CA PRO A 188 1.57 -5.55 3.08
C PRO A 188 0.83 -6.89 3.15
N ASN A 189 -0.20 -7.05 2.33
CA ASN A 189 -0.88 -8.32 2.13
C ASN A 189 -0.10 -9.15 1.10
N VAL A 190 0.28 -10.37 1.50
CA VAL A 190 1.11 -11.27 0.70
C VAL A 190 0.32 -12.49 0.24
N GLN A 191 0.62 -12.98 -0.97
CA GLN A 191 0.07 -14.25 -1.45
C GLN A 191 0.42 -15.41 -0.50
N LEU A 192 -0.47 -16.40 -0.38
CA LEU A 192 -0.28 -17.52 0.56
C LEU A 192 0.80 -18.51 0.14
N ALA A 193 1.02 -18.66 -1.17
CA ALA A 193 2.00 -19.58 -1.74
C ALA A 193 2.52 -19.04 -3.08
N PRO A 194 3.78 -19.32 -3.44
CA PRO A 194 4.29 -18.98 -4.75
C PRO A 194 3.66 -19.84 -5.85
N VAL A 195 3.59 -19.29 -7.06
CA VAL A 195 3.24 -20.04 -8.26
C VAL A 195 4.52 -20.50 -8.97
N GLU A 196 4.57 -21.77 -9.36
CA GLU A 196 5.70 -22.34 -10.11
C GLU A 196 5.42 -22.36 -11.62
N ARG A 197 6.45 -22.04 -12.42
CA ARG A 197 6.50 -22.24 -13.86
C ARG A 197 7.78 -22.96 -14.27
N LEU A 198 7.61 -24.07 -14.97
CA LEU A 198 8.71 -24.89 -15.46
C LEU A 198 9.13 -24.44 -16.85
N VAL A 199 10.44 -24.29 -17.06
CA VAL A 199 10.98 -23.89 -18.35
C VAL A 199 12.42 -24.40 -18.53
N SER A 200 12.87 -24.49 -19.77
CA SER A 200 14.25 -24.80 -20.12
C SER A 200 14.84 -23.63 -20.90
N THR A 201 16.01 -23.14 -20.51
CA THR A 201 16.72 -22.12 -21.31
C THR A 201 17.19 -22.72 -22.62
N ALA A 202 17.25 -21.91 -23.67
CA ALA A 202 17.69 -22.36 -24.98
C ALA A 202 19.18 -22.72 -24.99
N ALA A 203 19.61 -23.45 -26.02
CA ALA A 203 21.03 -23.69 -26.23
C ALA A 203 21.76 -22.39 -26.60
N ASP A 204 23.00 -22.24 -26.14
CA ASP A 204 23.89 -21.20 -26.64
C ASP A 204 24.36 -21.57 -28.05
N VAL A 205 24.03 -20.70 -29.01
CA VAL A 205 24.38 -20.84 -30.42
C VAL A 205 25.34 -19.74 -30.88
N THR A 206 25.89 -18.95 -29.96
CA THR A 206 26.83 -17.87 -30.25
C THR A 206 28.28 -18.39 -30.20
N PRO A 207 28.98 -18.52 -31.33
CA PRO A 207 30.38 -18.94 -31.32
C PRO A 207 31.26 -17.85 -30.70
N PRO A 208 32.36 -18.20 -30.02
CA PRO A 208 33.33 -17.18 -29.60
C PRO A 208 33.99 -16.55 -30.84
N THR A 209 34.22 -15.24 -30.78
CA THR A 209 35.00 -14.51 -31.79
C THR A 209 36.28 -14.00 -31.18
N PHE A 210 37.35 -13.92 -31.97
CA PHE A 210 38.53 -13.18 -31.55
C PHE A 210 38.22 -11.68 -31.49
N GLU A 211 38.75 -11.01 -30.47
CA GLU A 211 38.78 -9.55 -30.42
C GLU A 211 39.67 -9.01 -31.56
N PRO A 212 39.36 -7.86 -32.19
CA PRO A 212 40.23 -7.27 -33.20
C PRO A 212 41.68 -7.15 -32.73
N GLY A 213 42.61 -7.70 -33.53
CA GLY A 213 44.03 -7.78 -33.18
C GLY A 213 44.48 -9.14 -32.60
N PHE A 214 43.56 -10.10 -32.40
CA PHE A 214 43.88 -11.44 -31.92
C PHE A 214 43.54 -12.57 -32.92
N PRO A 215 44.24 -13.72 -32.83
CA PRO A 215 45.48 -13.91 -32.06
C PRO A 215 46.63 -13.06 -32.63
N ALA A 216 47.48 -12.50 -31.76
CA ALA A 216 48.66 -11.72 -32.13
C ALA A 216 49.93 -12.56 -32.04
N ILE A 217 50.90 -12.30 -32.91
CA ILE A 217 52.24 -12.89 -32.84
C ILE A 217 53.17 -11.87 -32.16
N ASN A 218 53.70 -12.22 -30.99
CA ASN A 218 54.78 -11.46 -30.38
C ASN A 218 56.11 -12.14 -30.69
N VAL A 219 57.05 -11.39 -31.26
CA VAL A 219 58.44 -11.84 -31.39
C VAL A 219 59.10 -11.68 -30.03
N VAL A 220 59.62 -12.78 -29.47
CA VAL A 220 60.46 -12.74 -28.26
C VAL A 220 61.91 -12.62 -28.73
N GLU A 221 62.61 -11.56 -28.31
CA GLU A 221 64.07 -11.42 -28.47
C GLU A 221 64.83 -12.23 -27.41
#